data_AF-A0A0G4GWE0-F1
#
_entry.id   AF-A0A0G4GWE0-F1
#
_cell.length_a   1.000
_cell.length_b   1.000
_cell.length_c   1.000
_cell.angle_alpha   90.00
_cell.angle_beta   90.00
_cell.angle_gamma   90.00
#
_symmetry.space_group_name_H-M   'P 1'
#
loop_
_entity.id
_entity.type
_entity.pdbx_description
1 polymer ?
#
loop_
_entity_poly.entity_id
_entity_poly.type
_entity_poly.pdbx_seq_one_letter_code
_entity_poly.pdbx_strand_id
1 'polypeptide(L)'
;MTPVRFEDATYFDQSWMFFGPPLLLCLLLYGSRKKETGLTSEKFLAFALPFIYSLHQFEEHGYDFLGRRYAFMEEFNRNTKFGLTPRLVTLINLSFSWVGAPLCAFRSEALGNFRPSAVCWAFATFNGLLAHIGMFFLTGYRYNPGLVQSFFMVPLGFFFLWKHTAKETPMLWAFLFLLAGPIGHGIGLILPIALITQEDIGMIGFCALIASSTIGLPLFSPIVWPPPRSSDSVLVSKSQSSKKGPKKEA
;
A
#
# COMPACT_ATOMS: atom_id res chain seq x y z
N MET A 1 -26.87 -12.00 3.01
CA MET A 1 -26.03 -12.39 4.17
C MET A 1 -26.39 -11.60 5.44
N THR A 2 -26.70 -12.26 6.57
CA THR A 2 -26.98 -11.59 7.86
C THR A 2 -25.71 -10.93 8.40
N PRO A 3 -25.75 -9.69 8.93
CA PRO A 3 -24.56 -9.05 9.50
C PRO A 3 -24.02 -9.91 10.65
N VAL A 4 -22.79 -10.41 10.50
CA VAL A 4 -22.08 -11.08 11.59
C VAL A 4 -21.54 -9.99 12.52
N ARG A 5 -21.94 -10.04 13.79
CA ARG A 5 -21.41 -9.12 14.80
C ARG A 5 -19.92 -9.39 15.01
N PHE A 6 -19.17 -8.36 15.37
CA PHE A 6 -17.74 -8.48 15.60
C PHE A 6 -17.42 -9.52 16.68
N GLU A 7 -18.25 -9.57 17.73
CA GLU A 7 -18.11 -10.48 18.87
C GLU A 7 -18.27 -11.95 18.47
N ASP A 8 -19.01 -12.22 17.40
CA ASP A 8 -19.27 -13.56 16.87
C ASP A 8 -18.17 -14.03 15.89
N ALA A 9 -17.22 -13.16 15.54
CA ALA A 9 -16.15 -13.48 14.60
C ALA A 9 -15.09 -14.41 15.22
N THR A 10 -14.29 -15.08 14.39
CA THR A 10 -13.19 -15.90 14.89
C THR A 10 -12.13 -15.06 15.60
N TYR A 11 -11.42 -15.63 16.58
CA TYR A 11 -10.34 -14.93 17.28
C TYR A 11 -9.30 -14.30 16.32
N PHE A 12 -9.02 -14.97 15.20
CA PHE A 12 -8.11 -14.46 14.19
C PHE A 12 -8.64 -13.20 13.51
N ASP A 13 -9.92 -13.19 13.11
CA ASP A 13 -10.57 -12.01 12.53
C ASP A 13 -10.61 -10.85 13.54
N GLN A 14 -10.71 -11.18 14.82
CA GLN A 14 -10.66 -10.23 15.91
C GLN A 14 -9.25 -9.81 16.32
N SER A 15 -8.16 -10.37 15.79
CA SER A 15 -6.82 -10.11 16.36
C SER A 15 -5.69 -9.91 15.34
N TRP A 16 -5.92 -10.13 14.06
CA TRP A 16 -4.87 -10.11 13.03
C TRP A 16 -4.04 -8.80 13.03
N MET A 17 -4.69 -7.65 13.25
CA MET A 17 -4.05 -6.33 13.27
C MET A 17 -3.03 -6.13 14.39
N PHE A 18 -3.05 -6.95 15.45
CA PHE A 18 -2.02 -6.89 16.51
C PHE A 18 -0.72 -7.61 16.10
N PHE A 19 -0.80 -8.55 15.16
CA PHE A 19 0.37 -9.30 14.68
C PHE A 19 1.08 -8.60 13.52
N GLY A 20 0.34 -7.79 12.74
CA GLY A 20 0.86 -7.10 11.55
C GLY A 20 2.04 -6.16 11.85
N PRO A 21 1.88 -5.13 12.69
CA PRO A 21 2.94 -4.18 12.99
C PRO A 21 4.27 -4.81 13.44
N PRO A 22 4.32 -5.74 14.44
CA PRO A 22 5.59 -6.34 14.83
C PRO A 22 6.20 -7.22 13.73
N LEU A 23 5.38 -7.96 12.97
CA LEU A 23 5.87 -8.77 11.85
C LEU A 23 6.50 -7.90 10.75
N LEU A 24 5.86 -6.79 10.38
CA LEU A 24 6.31 -5.93 9.31
C LEU A 24 7.40 -4.94 9.76
N LEU A 25 7.53 -4.70 11.06
CA LEU A 25 8.70 -4.01 11.62
C LEU A 25 9.99 -4.81 11.31
N CYS A 26 9.95 -6.15 11.41
CA CYS A 26 11.09 -6.98 11.02
C CYS A 26 11.48 -6.78 9.53
N LEU A 27 10.49 -6.62 8.65
CA LEU A 27 10.74 -6.32 7.23
C LEU A 27 11.33 -4.92 7.03
N LEU A 28 10.84 -3.92 7.76
CA LEU A 28 11.40 -2.57 7.75
C LEU A 28 12.86 -2.57 8.21
N LEU A 29 13.15 -3.28 9.31
CA LEU A 29 14.51 -3.45 9.82
C LEU A 29 15.40 -4.17 8.81
N TYR A 30 14.90 -5.19 8.11
CA TYR A 30 15.60 -5.84 7.00
C TYR A 30 15.94 -4.84 5.88
N GLY A 31 14.96 -4.03 5.44
CA GLY A 31 15.15 -2.99 4.44
C GLY A 31 16.22 -1.96 4.82
N SER A 32 16.41 -1.75 6.14
CA SER A 32 17.33 -0.77 6.73
C SER A 32 18.76 -1.29 6.93
N ARG A 33 19.06 -2.59 6.76
CA ARG A 33 20.37 -3.19 7.10
C ARG A 33 21.54 -2.75 6.22
N LYS A 34 21.31 -2.23 5.01
CA LYS A 34 22.40 -1.86 4.09
C LYS A 34 22.85 -0.43 4.39
N LYS A 35 24.15 -0.21 4.66
CA LYS A 35 24.74 1.13 4.96
C LYS A 35 24.43 2.22 3.91
N GLU A 36 24.04 1.82 2.70
CA GLU A 36 23.72 2.71 1.58
C GLU A 36 22.26 3.21 1.58
N THR A 37 21.40 2.68 2.46
CA THR A 37 19.98 3.06 2.53
C THR A 37 19.74 4.04 3.67
N GLY A 38 19.92 5.34 3.40
CA GLY A 38 19.39 6.38 4.29
C GLY A 38 17.87 6.25 4.46
N LEU A 39 17.30 6.89 5.49
CA LEU A 39 15.86 6.91 5.78
C LEU A 39 14.99 7.43 4.63
N THR A 40 15.58 8.16 3.70
CA THR A 40 14.89 8.68 2.52
C THR A 40 15.07 7.80 1.29
N SER A 41 15.87 6.73 1.34
CA SER A 41 16.11 5.86 0.18
C SER A 41 14.82 5.19 -0.30
N GLU A 42 14.67 5.02 -1.62
CA GLU A 42 13.49 4.35 -2.19
C GLU A 42 13.34 2.93 -1.64
N LYS A 43 14.46 2.24 -1.41
CA LYS A 43 14.45 0.93 -0.77
C LYS A 43 13.85 0.99 0.64
N PHE A 44 14.33 1.89 1.50
CA PHE A 44 13.77 2.01 2.85
C PHE A 44 12.26 2.29 2.79
N LEU A 45 11.85 3.25 1.97
CA LEU A 45 10.44 3.65 1.85
C LEU A 45 9.56 2.55 1.24
N ALA A 46 10.08 1.73 0.33
CA ALA A 46 9.38 0.55 -0.19
C ALA A 46 9.06 -0.46 0.93
N PHE A 47 10.00 -0.71 1.84
CA PHE A 47 9.81 -1.58 3.01
C PHE A 47 9.08 -0.90 4.17
N ALA A 48 9.02 0.43 4.21
CA ALA A 48 8.28 1.18 5.22
C ALA A 48 6.76 1.11 5.00
N LEU A 49 6.30 1.02 3.75
CA LEU A 49 4.87 1.02 3.43
C LEU A 49 4.09 -0.10 4.15
N PRO A 50 4.47 -1.40 4.08
CA PRO A 50 3.72 -2.45 4.77
C PRO A 50 3.56 -2.18 6.27
N PHE A 51 4.64 -1.70 6.91
CA PHE A 51 4.63 -1.38 8.34
C PHE A 51 3.71 -0.19 8.65
N ILE A 52 3.85 0.92 7.93
CA ILE A 52 3.00 2.12 8.12
C ILE A 52 1.54 1.78 7.85
N TYR A 53 1.27 1.03 6.79
CA TYR A 53 -0.09 0.61 6.47
C TYR A 53 -0.65 -0.31 7.55
N SER A 54 0.15 -1.16 8.19
CA SER A 54 -0.32 -1.96 9.34
C SER A 54 -0.63 -1.13 10.58
N LEU A 55 0.05 0.00 10.80
CA LEU A 55 -0.36 0.94 11.85
C LEU A 55 -1.70 1.60 11.51
N HIS A 56 -1.93 1.94 10.25
CA HIS A 56 -3.22 2.42 9.77
C HIS A 56 -4.33 1.37 9.97
N GLN A 57 -4.06 0.11 9.61
CA GLN A 57 -4.97 -1.02 9.87
C GLN A 57 -5.24 -1.25 11.36
N PHE A 58 -4.23 -0.99 12.21
CA PHE A 58 -4.42 -1.00 13.65
C PHE A 58 -5.35 0.15 14.10
N GLU A 59 -5.26 1.35 13.54
CA GLU A 59 -6.22 2.41 13.91
C GLU A 59 -7.65 2.05 13.48
N GLU A 60 -7.83 1.44 12.30
CA GLU A 60 -9.15 1.10 11.75
C GLU A 60 -9.82 -0.09 12.46
N HIS A 61 -9.02 -1.14 12.70
CA HIS A 61 -9.51 -2.44 13.14
C HIS A 61 -8.98 -2.84 14.51
N GLY A 62 -7.89 -2.23 14.97
CA GLY A 62 -7.29 -2.31 16.28
C GLY A 62 -8.09 -1.49 17.30
N TYR A 63 -7.47 -0.46 17.80
CA TYR A 63 -8.15 0.58 18.56
C TYR A 63 -7.97 1.88 17.82
N ASP A 64 -9.09 2.54 17.53
CA ASP A 64 -9.07 3.87 16.95
C ASP A 64 -8.60 4.91 18.00
N PHE A 65 -8.44 6.16 17.58
CA PHE A 65 -7.97 7.23 18.47
C PHE A 65 -8.92 7.50 19.66
N LEU A 66 -10.18 7.07 19.56
CA LEU A 66 -11.20 7.19 20.61
C LEU A 66 -11.31 5.92 21.48
N GLY A 67 -10.44 4.94 21.27
CA GLY A 67 -10.44 3.67 22.01
C GLY A 67 -11.52 2.68 21.56
N ARG A 68 -12.17 2.91 20.42
CA ARG A 68 -13.19 2.01 19.88
C ARG A 68 -12.53 0.86 19.11
N ARG A 69 -13.01 -0.35 19.37
CA ARG A 69 -12.57 -1.57 18.68
C ARG A 69 -13.27 -1.70 17.33
N TYR A 70 -12.52 -1.97 16.26
CA TYR A 70 -13.08 -2.32 14.95
C TYR A 70 -14.03 -1.28 14.30
N ALA A 71 -13.86 0.01 14.65
CA ALA A 71 -14.80 1.06 14.31
C ALA A 71 -14.93 1.34 12.81
N PHE A 72 -13.91 1.03 11.99
CA PHE A 72 -13.98 1.27 10.54
C PHE A 72 -15.12 0.50 9.88
N MET A 73 -15.33 -0.76 10.26
CA MET A 73 -16.36 -1.60 9.65
C MET A 73 -17.76 -1.03 9.90
N GLU A 74 -18.01 -0.56 11.14
CA GLU A 74 -19.28 0.07 11.50
C GLU A 74 -19.49 1.36 10.70
N GLU A 75 -18.48 2.22 10.63
CA GLU A 75 -18.52 3.45 9.85
C GLU A 75 -18.77 3.18 8.36
N PHE A 76 -18.05 2.22 7.79
CA PHE A 76 -18.17 1.85 6.39
C PHE A 76 -19.58 1.30 6.08
N ASN A 77 -20.12 0.45 6.94
CA ASN A 77 -21.46 -0.13 6.75
C ASN A 77 -22.57 0.87 7.00
N ARG A 78 -22.36 1.89 7.84
CA ARG A 78 -23.34 2.96 8.02
C ARG A 78 -23.45 3.85 6.79
N ASN A 79 -22.33 4.07 6.12
CA ASN A 79 -22.25 4.97 4.96
C ASN A 79 -22.39 4.26 3.61
N THR A 80 -22.40 2.93 3.58
CA THR A 80 -22.50 2.12 2.36
C THR A 80 -23.55 1.02 2.50
N LYS A 81 -23.91 0.37 1.39
CA LYS A 81 -24.85 -0.78 1.39
C LYS A 81 -24.13 -2.13 1.32
N PHE A 82 -22.81 -2.14 1.52
CA PHE A 82 -21.97 -3.30 1.21
C PHE A 82 -21.88 -4.34 2.33
N GLY A 83 -22.37 -4.07 3.55
CA GLY A 83 -22.48 -5.11 4.59
C GLY A 83 -21.16 -5.84 4.91
N LEU A 84 -20.07 -5.09 5.01
CA LEU A 84 -18.73 -5.58 5.31
C LEU A 84 -18.73 -6.39 6.62
N THR A 85 -18.17 -7.59 6.59
CA THR A 85 -18.05 -8.46 7.77
C THR A 85 -16.59 -8.52 8.24
N PRO A 86 -16.33 -8.93 9.50
CA PRO A 86 -14.96 -9.04 10.00
C PRO A 86 -14.08 -9.95 9.13
N ARG A 87 -14.64 -11.04 8.60
CA ARG A 87 -13.91 -11.96 7.71
C ARG A 87 -13.47 -11.29 6.41
N LEU A 88 -14.35 -10.49 5.79
CA LEU A 88 -14.00 -9.80 4.54
C LEU A 88 -12.91 -8.76 4.78
N VAL A 89 -13.02 -8.00 5.86
CA VAL A 89 -11.99 -7.05 6.31
C VAL A 89 -10.63 -7.74 6.49
N THR A 90 -10.60 -8.84 7.23
CA THR A 90 -9.36 -9.62 7.44
C THR A 90 -8.74 -10.05 6.13
N LEU A 91 -9.52 -10.64 5.23
CA LEU A 91 -9.02 -11.18 3.96
C LEU A 91 -8.45 -10.09 3.05
N ILE A 92 -9.15 -8.95 2.92
CA ILE A 92 -8.70 -7.79 2.14
C ILE A 92 -7.39 -7.25 2.68
N ASN A 93 -7.32 -7.03 3.99
CA ASN A 93 -6.19 -6.32 4.57
C ASN A 93 -4.97 -7.22 4.69
N LEU A 94 -5.13 -8.50 4.99
CA LEU A 94 -4.01 -9.44 4.98
C LEU A 94 -3.45 -9.63 3.57
N SER A 95 -4.31 -9.72 2.55
CA SER A 95 -3.80 -9.84 1.18
C SER A 95 -2.95 -8.62 0.84
N PHE A 96 -3.45 -7.40 1.02
CA PHE A 96 -2.69 -6.21 0.64
C PHE A 96 -1.47 -5.98 1.54
N SER A 97 -1.68 -5.87 2.87
CA SER A 97 -0.64 -5.39 3.78
C SER A 97 0.41 -6.44 4.13
N TRP A 98 0.04 -7.73 4.19
CA TRP A 98 0.98 -8.80 4.55
C TRP A 98 1.58 -9.50 3.34
N VAL A 99 0.91 -9.44 2.19
CA VAL A 99 1.37 -10.15 0.98
C VAL A 99 1.72 -9.15 -0.13
N GLY A 100 0.76 -8.40 -0.64
CA GLY A 100 0.94 -7.54 -1.82
C GLY A 100 2.04 -6.50 -1.67
N ALA A 101 1.96 -5.67 -0.63
CA ALA A 101 2.93 -4.61 -0.40
C ALA A 101 4.34 -5.16 -0.09
N PRO A 102 4.52 -6.17 0.79
CA PRO A 102 5.81 -6.84 0.96
C PRO A 102 6.38 -7.44 -0.33
N LEU A 103 5.57 -8.14 -1.13
CA LEU A 103 5.99 -8.69 -2.42
C LEU A 103 6.45 -7.58 -3.39
N CYS A 104 5.74 -6.45 -3.43
CA CYS A 104 6.14 -5.30 -4.23
C CYS A 104 7.46 -4.70 -3.75
N ALA A 105 7.68 -4.60 -2.44
CA ALA A 105 8.93 -4.11 -1.86
C ALA A 105 10.12 -5.03 -2.20
N PHE A 106 9.98 -6.34 -1.98
CA PHE A 106 11.02 -7.32 -2.33
C PHE A 106 11.33 -7.33 -3.82
N ARG A 107 10.30 -7.30 -4.67
CA ARG A 107 10.49 -7.25 -6.12
C ARG A 107 11.16 -5.94 -6.55
N SER A 108 10.81 -4.83 -5.93
CA SER A 108 11.41 -3.53 -6.22
C SER A 108 12.91 -3.53 -5.90
N GLU A 109 13.30 -4.12 -4.77
CA GLU A 109 14.72 -4.33 -4.45
C GLU A 109 15.38 -5.28 -5.45
N ALA A 110 14.78 -6.45 -5.72
CA ALA A 110 15.39 -7.49 -6.54
C ALA A 110 15.66 -7.04 -7.99
N LEU A 111 14.78 -6.21 -8.55
CA LEU A 111 14.87 -5.73 -9.93
C LEU A 111 15.46 -4.32 -10.05
N GLY A 112 15.70 -3.62 -8.94
CA GLY A 112 16.06 -2.20 -8.96
C GLY A 112 15.00 -1.30 -9.58
N ASN A 113 13.74 -1.75 -9.66
CA ASN A 113 12.61 -1.05 -10.26
C ASN A 113 11.54 -0.81 -9.20
N PHE A 114 11.43 0.43 -8.70
CA PHE A 114 10.53 0.78 -7.59
C PHE A 114 9.08 1.07 -7.99
N ARG A 115 8.72 0.91 -9.27
CA ARG A 115 7.35 1.13 -9.75
C ARG A 115 6.28 0.26 -9.08
N PRO A 116 6.51 -1.03 -8.76
CA PRO A 116 5.53 -1.82 -8.01
C PRO A 116 5.24 -1.20 -6.64
N SER A 117 6.28 -0.79 -5.92
CA SER A 117 6.13 -0.09 -4.64
C SER A 117 5.45 1.28 -4.81
N ALA A 118 5.69 1.98 -5.92
CA ALA A 118 5.02 3.24 -6.24
C ALA A 118 3.51 3.05 -6.42
N VAL A 119 3.06 1.98 -7.08
CA VAL A 119 1.62 1.69 -7.18
C VAL A 119 1.02 1.41 -5.79
N CYS A 120 1.70 0.65 -4.93
CA CYS A 120 1.22 0.43 -3.56
C CYS A 120 1.19 1.72 -2.72
N TRP A 121 2.19 2.59 -2.87
CA TRP A 121 2.18 3.91 -2.23
C TRP A 121 1.07 4.80 -2.76
N ALA A 122 0.82 4.80 -4.08
CA ALA A 122 -0.31 5.53 -4.67
C ALA A 122 -1.65 5.02 -4.16
N PHE A 123 -1.82 3.70 -4.01
CA PHE A 123 -3.01 3.08 -3.43
C PHE A 123 -3.22 3.57 -1.99
N ALA A 124 -2.21 3.43 -1.13
CA ALA A 124 -2.28 3.83 0.26
C ALA A 124 -2.49 5.34 0.43
N THR A 125 -1.81 6.17 -0.38
CA THR A 125 -1.97 7.63 -0.38
C THR A 125 -3.37 8.03 -0.78
N PHE A 126 -3.93 7.40 -1.83
CA PHE A 126 -5.29 7.67 -2.26
C PHE A 126 -6.31 7.29 -1.18
N ASN A 127 -6.14 6.13 -0.53
CA ASN A 127 -6.98 5.72 0.60
C ASN A 127 -6.93 6.77 1.72
N GLY A 128 -5.73 7.08 2.22
CA GLY A 128 -5.54 8.06 3.28
C GLY A 128 -6.10 9.45 2.94
N LEU A 129 -5.87 9.90 1.70
CA LEU A 129 -6.27 11.22 1.25
C LEU A 129 -7.78 11.34 1.09
N LEU A 130 -8.45 10.40 0.43
CA LEU A 130 -9.88 10.54 0.12
C LEU A 130 -10.77 9.90 1.18
N ALA A 131 -10.49 8.66 1.59
CA ALA A 131 -11.35 7.92 2.50
C ALA A 131 -11.30 8.45 3.94
N HIS A 132 -10.18 9.05 4.34
CA HIS A 132 -9.99 9.54 5.71
C HIS A 132 -9.89 11.05 5.81
N ILE A 133 -8.87 11.66 5.22
CA ILE A 133 -8.65 13.11 5.30
C ILE A 133 -9.77 13.86 4.57
N GLY A 134 -10.11 13.44 3.35
CA GLY A 134 -11.20 14.01 2.56
C GLY A 134 -12.53 13.90 3.30
N MET A 135 -12.85 12.70 3.80
CA MET A 135 -14.06 12.48 4.59
C MET A 135 -14.09 13.30 5.88
N PHE A 136 -12.96 13.52 6.56
CA PHE A 136 -12.89 14.39 7.71
C PHE A 136 -13.37 15.81 7.38
N PHE A 137 -12.91 16.41 6.27
CA PHE A 137 -13.38 17.73 5.85
C PHE A 137 -14.83 17.70 5.37
N LEU A 138 -15.23 16.71 4.56
CA LEU A 138 -16.58 16.61 3.99
C LEU A 138 -17.66 16.36 5.04
N THR A 139 -17.31 15.78 6.18
CA THR A 139 -18.25 15.49 7.28
C THR A 139 -18.23 16.52 8.40
N GLY A 140 -17.59 17.68 8.18
CA GLY A 140 -17.54 18.78 9.15
C GLY A 140 -16.54 18.54 10.27
N TYR A 141 -15.31 18.12 9.91
CA TYR A 141 -14.20 17.85 10.84
C TYR A 141 -14.48 16.72 11.83
N ARG A 142 -15.25 15.70 11.41
CA ARG A 142 -15.54 14.53 12.25
C ARG A 142 -14.45 13.48 12.08
N TYR A 143 -13.93 13.03 13.22
CA TYR A 143 -12.98 11.92 13.27
C TYR A 143 -13.59 10.66 12.62
N ASN A 144 -12.78 9.98 11.80
CA ASN A 144 -13.06 8.64 11.30
C ASN A 144 -11.86 7.72 11.57
N PRO A 145 -12.09 6.41 11.79
CA PRO A 145 -11.01 5.45 12.02
C PRO A 145 -10.03 5.44 10.84
N GLY A 146 -8.73 5.50 11.13
CA GLY A 146 -7.66 5.59 10.13
C GLY A 146 -7.20 7.01 9.81
N LEU A 147 -7.88 8.05 10.32
CA LEU A 147 -7.55 9.45 10.06
C LEU A 147 -6.17 9.86 10.61
N VAL A 148 -5.83 9.48 11.85
CA VAL A 148 -4.58 9.93 12.47
C VAL A 148 -3.40 9.37 11.69
N GLN A 149 -3.42 8.08 11.35
CA GLN A 149 -2.37 7.44 10.57
C GLN A 149 -2.33 7.99 9.13
N SER A 150 -3.47 8.37 8.56
CA SER A 150 -3.52 9.01 7.23
C SER A 150 -2.75 10.33 7.17
N PHE A 151 -2.75 11.13 8.23
CA PHE A 151 -1.96 12.37 8.29
C PHE A 151 -0.44 12.13 8.21
N PHE A 152 0.06 10.94 8.55
CA PHE A 152 1.46 10.57 8.38
C PHE A 152 1.72 9.82 7.07
N MET A 153 0.82 8.91 6.72
CA MET A 153 0.93 8.06 5.53
C MET A 153 0.88 8.87 4.23
N VAL A 154 -0.02 9.85 4.14
CA VAL A 154 -0.24 10.64 2.91
C VAL A 154 0.98 11.49 2.55
N PRO A 155 1.58 12.29 3.46
CA PRO A 155 2.81 13.03 3.15
C PRO A 155 3.98 12.12 2.74
N LEU A 156 4.14 10.97 3.42
CA LEU A 156 5.20 10.01 3.07
C LEU A 156 4.98 9.38 1.70
N GLY A 157 3.73 9.09 1.35
CA GLY A 157 3.38 8.58 0.03
C GLY A 157 3.62 9.59 -1.08
N PHE A 158 3.23 10.86 -0.88
CA PHE A 158 3.60 11.92 -1.81
C PHE A 158 5.12 12.09 -1.93
N PHE A 159 5.85 12.03 -0.82
CA PHE A 159 7.31 12.10 -0.83
C PHE A 159 7.94 10.96 -1.63
N PHE A 160 7.49 9.72 -1.41
CA PHE A 160 7.98 8.55 -2.15
C PHE A 160 7.70 8.68 -3.64
N LEU A 161 6.44 8.95 -4.00
CA LEU A 161 6.03 9.09 -5.38
C LEU A 161 6.80 10.21 -6.07
N TRP A 162 6.99 11.35 -5.41
CA TRP A 162 7.79 12.45 -5.93
C TRP A 162 9.22 12.05 -6.15
N LYS A 163 9.86 11.44 -5.16
CA LYS A 163 11.23 10.96 -5.33
C LYS A 163 11.37 9.99 -6.50
N HIS A 164 10.42 9.08 -6.65
CA HIS A 164 10.45 8.04 -7.68
C HIS A 164 10.19 8.59 -9.09
N THR A 165 9.27 9.55 -9.21
CA THR A 165 8.76 10.01 -10.52
C THR A 165 9.11 11.46 -10.84
N ALA A 166 9.90 12.15 -10.02
CA ALA A 166 10.38 13.53 -10.30
C ALA A 166 11.18 13.65 -11.60
N LYS A 167 11.74 12.54 -12.08
CA LYS A 167 12.48 12.46 -13.35
C LYS A 167 11.61 11.97 -14.52
N GLU A 168 10.37 11.61 -14.23
CA GLU A 168 9.40 11.06 -15.18
C GLU A 168 8.38 12.13 -15.55
N THR A 169 7.51 11.84 -16.52
CA THR A 169 6.49 12.81 -16.94
C THR A 169 5.39 12.96 -15.86
N PRO A 170 4.79 14.16 -15.69
CA PRO A 170 3.63 14.35 -14.81
C PRO A 170 2.44 13.41 -15.15
N MET A 171 2.37 12.93 -16.39
CA MET A 171 1.38 11.92 -16.79
C MET A 171 1.57 10.59 -16.05
N LEU A 172 2.80 10.19 -15.71
CA LEU A 172 3.04 8.96 -14.94
C LEU A 172 2.43 9.05 -13.55
N TRP A 173 2.57 10.19 -12.88
CA TRP A 173 1.93 10.44 -11.59
C TRP A 173 0.42 10.30 -11.65
N ALA A 174 -0.20 11.00 -12.60
CA ALA A 174 -1.65 10.95 -12.78
C ALA A 174 -2.11 9.54 -13.10
N PHE A 175 -1.37 8.82 -13.94
CA PHE A 175 -1.64 7.42 -14.26
C PHE A 175 -1.55 6.52 -13.03
N LEU A 176 -0.51 6.63 -12.20
CA LEU A 176 -0.35 5.83 -10.98
C LEU A 176 -1.48 6.10 -9.98
N PHE A 177 -1.86 7.36 -9.79
CA PHE A 177 -2.98 7.73 -8.93
C PHE A 177 -4.33 7.23 -9.47
N LEU A 178 -4.56 7.32 -10.77
CA LEU A 178 -5.79 6.82 -11.40
C LEU A 178 -5.88 5.29 -11.31
N LEU A 179 -4.77 4.61 -11.61
CA LEU A 179 -4.67 3.16 -11.57
C LEU A 179 -4.81 2.62 -10.14
N ALA A 180 -4.09 3.19 -9.19
CA ALA A 180 -4.08 2.69 -7.81
C ALA A 180 -5.27 3.21 -7.00
N GLY A 181 -5.76 4.41 -7.32
CA GLY A 181 -6.89 5.05 -6.65
C GLY A 181 -8.22 4.46 -7.09
N PRO A 182 -9.00 5.12 -7.95
CA PRO A 182 -10.35 4.67 -8.29
C PRO A 182 -10.39 3.30 -8.97
N ILE A 183 -9.44 2.98 -9.86
CA ILE A 183 -9.42 1.68 -10.54
C ILE A 183 -9.02 0.58 -9.55
N GLY A 184 -7.94 0.78 -8.80
CA GLY A 184 -7.43 -0.18 -7.82
C GLY A 184 -8.41 -0.45 -6.69
N HIS A 185 -9.03 0.59 -6.12
CA HIS A 185 -10.06 0.43 -5.10
C HIS A 185 -11.36 -0.11 -5.69
N GLY A 186 -11.79 0.40 -6.85
CA GLY A 186 -13.02 -0.02 -7.50
C GLY A 186 -13.00 -1.51 -7.87
N ILE A 187 -11.99 -1.93 -8.62
CA ILE A 187 -11.86 -3.31 -9.10
C ILE A 187 -11.28 -4.23 -8.02
N GLY A 188 -10.29 -3.76 -7.28
CA GLY A 188 -9.55 -4.58 -6.33
C GLY A 188 -10.24 -4.74 -4.97
N LEU A 189 -11.12 -3.82 -4.57
CA LEU A 189 -11.82 -3.86 -3.28
C LEU A 189 -13.35 -3.85 -3.43
N ILE A 190 -13.90 -2.78 -4.02
CA ILE A 190 -15.34 -2.53 -4.02
C ILE A 190 -16.10 -3.58 -4.82
N LEU A 191 -15.61 -3.95 -6.00
CA LEU A 191 -16.24 -4.96 -6.85
C LEU A 191 -16.29 -6.35 -6.17
N PRO A 192 -15.20 -6.92 -5.64
CA PRO A 192 -15.25 -8.17 -4.88
C PRO A 192 -16.24 -8.13 -3.71
N ILE A 193 -16.24 -7.03 -2.94
CA ILE A 193 -17.19 -6.85 -1.83
C ILE A 193 -18.64 -6.82 -2.34
N ALA A 194 -18.91 -6.08 -3.42
CA ALA A 194 -20.23 -5.98 -3.99
C ALA A 194 -20.75 -7.36 -4.45
N LEU A 195 -19.93 -8.11 -5.19
CA LEU A 195 -20.29 -9.42 -5.73
C LEU A 195 -20.55 -10.46 -4.61
N ILE A 196 -19.72 -10.50 -3.57
CA ILE A 196 -19.95 -11.46 -2.47
C ILE A 196 -21.17 -11.08 -1.63
N THR A 197 -21.46 -9.79 -1.50
CA THR A 197 -22.61 -9.28 -0.73
C THR A 197 -23.93 -9.52 -1.47
N GLN A 198 -23.90 -9.44 -2.80
CA GLN A 198 -25.03 -9.76 -3.69
C GLN A 198 -25.19 -11.27 -3.90
N GLU A 199 -24.31 -12.09 -3.30
CA GLU A 199 -24.32 -13.55 -3.38
C GLU A 199 -24.05 -14.09 -4.81
N ASP A 200 -23.49 -13.25 -5.70
CA ASP A 200 -23.06 -13.62 -7.05
C ASP A 200 -21.80 -14.48 -7.05
N ILE A 201 -20.96 -14.32 -6.02
CA ILE A 201 -19.77 -15.15 -5.80
C ILE A 201 -19.73 -15.67 -4.36
N GLY A 202 -19.20 -16.88 -4.20
CA GLY A 202 -18.86 -17.42 -2.89
C GLY A 202 -17.51 -16.92 -2.37
N MET A 203 -17.16 -17.34 -1.14
CA MET A 203 -15.89 -16.98 -0.50
C MET A 203 -14.65 -17.33 -1.33
N ILE A 204 -14.68 -18.46 -2.07
CA ILE A 204 -13.58 -18.85 -2.97
C ILE A 204 -13.40 -17.82 -4.09
N GLY A 205 -14.50 -17.39 -4.72
CA GLY A 205 -14.46 -16.37 -5.78
C GLY A 205 -13.95 -15.03 -5.26
N PHE A 206 -14.40 -14.63 -4.06
CA PHE A 206 -13.92 -13.43 -3.40
C PHE A 206 -12.40 -13.49 -3.14
N CYS A 207 -11.92 -14.58 -2.51
CA CYS A 207 -10.50 -14.79 -2.27
C CYS A 207 -9.68 -14.78 -3.56
N ALA A 208 -10.19 -15.39 -4.64
CA ALA A 208 -9.52 -15.38 -5.94
C ALA A 208 -9.36 -13.96 -6.49
N LEU A 209 -10.43 -13.16 -6.49
CA LEU A 209 -10.38 -11.77 -6.98
C LEU A 209 -9.43 -10.89 -6.15
N ILE A 210 -9.49 -10.99 -4.82
CA ILE A 210 -8.61 -10.26 -3.91
C ILE A 210 -7.14 -10.69 -4.09
N ALA A 211 -6.88 -11.99 -4.21
CA ALA A 211 -5.53 -12.50 -4.46
C ALA A 211 -5.00 -12.06 -5.83
N SER A 212 -5.84 -12.11 -6.88
CA SER A 212 -5.46 -11.68 -8.23
C SER A 212 -5.13 -10.19 -8.29
N SER A 213 -5.90 -9.32 -7.62
CA SER A 213 -5.60 -7.88 -7.58
C SER A 213 -4.33 -7.58 -6.78
N THR A 214 -4.13 -8.28 -5.68
CA THR A 214 -2.97 -8.11 -4.78
C THR A 214 -1.67 -8.64 -5.40
N ILE A 215 -1.69 -9.82 -6.00
CA ILE A 215 -0.50 -10.54 -6.49
C ILE A 215 -0.25 -10.24 -7.97
N GLY A 216 -1.30 -9.96 -8.74
CA GLY A 216 -1.17 -9.65 -10.16
C GLY A 216 -0.28 -8.43 -10.40
N LEU A 217 -0.42 -7.39 -9.57
CA LEU A 217 0.39 -6.18 -9.68
C LEU A 217 1.91 -6.46 -9.62
N PRO A 218 2.46 -7.10 -8.56
CA PRO A 218 3.87 -7.44 -8.55
C PRO A 218 4.24 -8.38 -9.70
N LEU A 219 3.45 -9.41 -10.01
CA LEU A 219 3.80 -10.39 -11.04
C LEU A 219 3.87 -9.80 -12.45
N PHE A 220 2.89 -8.98 -12.84
CA PHE A 220 2.77 -8.46 -14.20
C PHE A 220 3.44 -7.10 -14.40
N SER A 221 3.89 -6.44 -13.31
CA SER A 221 4.55 -5.13 -13.39
C SER A 221 5.70 -5.02 -14.41
N PRO A 222 6.58 -6.02 -14.65
CA PRO A 222 7.65 -5.86 -15.65
C PRO A 222 7.17 -6.02 -17.09
N ILE A 223 6.02 -6.65 -17.31
CA ILE A 223 5.42 -6.81 -18.64
C ILE A 223 4.75 -5.49 -19.03
N VAL A 224 3.95 -4.95 -18.11
CA VAL A 224 3.27 -3.67 -18.32
C VAL A 224 4.26 -2.51 -18.27
N TRP A 225 5.29 -2.62 -17.43
CA TRP A 225 6.20 -1.53 -17.14
C TRP A 225 7.67 -1.99 -17.02
N PRO A 226 8.33 -2.27 -18.15
CA PRO A 226 9.69 -2.77 -18.16
C PRO A 226 10.66 -1.79 -17.48
N PRO A 227 11.76 -2.29 -16.89
CA PRO A 227 12.78 -1.42 -16.31
C PRO A 227 13.31 -0.45 -17.37
N PRO A 228 13.75 0.77 -16.98
CA PRO A 228 14.40 1.70 -17.90
C PRO A 228 15.52 0.99 -18.65
N ARG A 229 15.58 1.13 -19.98
CA ARG A 229 16.62 0.49 -20.78
C ARG A 229 17.99 1.00 -20.32
N SER A 230 18.93 0.07 -20.11
CA SER A 230 20.30 0.34 -19.65
C SER A 230 21.14 1.23 -20.59
N SER A 231 20.61 1.72 -21.71
CA SER A 231 21.30 2.67 -22.57
C SER A 231 21.69 3.97 -21.85
N ASP A 232 21.01 4.32 -20.75
CA ASP A 232 21.34 5.49 -19.94
C ASP A 232 22.53 5.25 -18.97
N SER A 233 22.84 4.00 -18.62
CA SER A 233 23.99 3.67 -17.76
C SER A 233 25.33 3.73 -18.49
N VAL A 234 25.31 3.66 -19.83
CA VAL A 234 26.49 3.82 -20.69
C VAL A 234 27.00 5.28 -20.70
N LEU A 235 26.11 6.26 -20.49
CA LEU A 235 26.51 7.67 -20.42
C LEU A 235 27.16 8.03 -19.08
N VAL A 236 26.74 7.40 -17.98
CA VAL A 236 27.32 7.65 -16.65
C VAL A 236 28.74 7.08 -16.53
N SER A 237 29.01 5.90 -17.10
CA SER A 237 30.35 5.29 -17.07
C SER A 237 31.38 6.06 -17.90
N LYS A 238 30.97 6.68 -19.02
CA LYS A 238 31.85 7.55 -19.82
C LYS A 238 32.26 8.83 -19.10
N SER A 239 31.39 9.42 -18.27
CA SER A 239 31.74 10.64 -17.53
C SER A 239 32.74 10.41 -16.39
N GLN A 240 32.73 9.21 -15.77
CA GLN A 240 33.68 8.87 -14.70
C GLN A 240 35.05 8.42 -15.25
N SER A 241 35.08 7.83 -16.45
CA SER A 241 36.34 7.53 -17.16
C SER A 241 37.13 8.81 -17.50
N SER A 242 36.44 9.90 -17.83
CA SER A 242 37.07 11.17 -18.24
C SER A 242 37.71 11.98 -17.10
N LYS A 243 37.50 11.63 -15.82
CA LYS A 243 38.04 12.40 -14.67
C LYS A 243 39.32 11.82 -14.05
N LYS A 244 39.87 10.72 -14.57
CA LYS A 244 41.22 10.27 -14.20
C LYS A 244 42.26 11.11 -14.96
N GLY A 245 42.52 12.31 -14.43
CA GLY A 245 43.67 13.12 -14.85
C GLY A 245 44.99 12.36 -14.63
N PRO A 246 46.05 12.70 -15.37
CA PRO A 246 47.34 12.01 -15.32
C PRO A 246 47.89 12.03 -13.89
N LYS A 247 48.20 10.85 -13.36
CA LYS A 247 49.00 10.72 -12.13
C LYS A 247 50.36 11.35 -12.42
N LYS A 248 50.71 12.42 -11.70
CA LYS A 248 52.09 12.90 -11.66
C LYS A 248 52.91 11.87 -10.89
N GLU A 249 53.82 11.21 -11.59
CA GLU A 249 54.90 10.43 -10.99
C GLU A 249 55.92 11.41 -10.39
N ALA A 250 56.36 11.12 -9.17
CA ALA A 250 57.41 11.81 -8.43
C ALA A 250 58.50 10.80 -8.10
#